data_AF-A0A1E5URF4-F1
#
_entry.id   AF-A0A1E5URF4-F1
#
_cell.length_a   1.000
_cell.length_b   1.000
_cell.length_c   1.000
_cell.angle_alpha   90.00
_cell.angle_beta   90.00
_cell.angle_gamma   90.00
#
_symmetry.space_group_name_H-M   'P 1'
#
loop_
_entity.id
_entity.type
_entity.pdbx_description
1 polymer ?
#
loop_
_entity_poly.entity_id
_entity_poly.type
_entity_poly.pdbx_seq_one_letter_code
_entity_poly.pdbx_strand_id
1 'polypeptide(L)'
;MAVDDLGSKGQPIKPPEVISRFRNTCGAIVRDNLHGFITTNNWKKVSDTKKDVLWAKLKESFKFPEGREKFLWKDATKDFERIPSYVWANFVEQKNIDEAKALSDQNSRKAKKNAKNPHHLGVGGYAGKVPKWRKEEEERRLAGLPDVLARLDDRSRNWVLARQPKLTPQGEVRFEKPTMELIFQRLQQISQKRSQGQFKPN
;
A
#
# COMPACT_ATOMS: atom_id res chain seq x y z
N MET A 1 21.37 10.41 -9.98
CA MET A 1 20.30 11.12 -10.73
C MET A 1 20.55 12.62 -10.66
N ALA A 2 20.30 13.37 -11.74
CA ALA A 2 20.45 14.83 -11.72
C ALA A 2 19.24 15.49 -11.05
N VAL A 3 19.49 16.48 -10.19
CA VAL A 3 18.47 17.34 -9.60
C VAL A 3 18.61 18.71 -10.28
N ASP A 4 17.59 19.13 -11.01
CA ASP A 4 17.67 20.35 -11.81
C ASP A 4 17.31 21.59 -11.00
N ASP A 5 16.32 21.45 -10.10
CA ASP A 5 15.89 22.55 -9.25
C ASP A 5 15.60 22.09 -7.82
N LEU A 6 16.01 22.94 -6.88
CA LEU A 6 15.86 22.74 -5.44
C LEU A 6 14.92 23.81 -4.90
N GLY A 7 14.00 23.37 -4.06
CA GLY A 7 13.13 24.24 -3.29
C GLY A 7 13.88 25.06 -2.26
N SER A 8 13.16 26.00 -1.65
CA SER A 8 13.67 26.83 -0.56
C SER A 8 14.20 26.04 0.63
N LYS A 9 13.77 24.79 0.81
CA LYS A 9 14.20 23.87 1.88
C LYS A 9 15.17 22.79 1.39
N GLY A 10 15.65 22.91 0.15
CA GLY A 10 16.59 21.97 -0.45
C GLY A 10 16.01 20.63 -0.91
N GLN A 11 14.69 20.48 -0.94
CA GLN A 11 14.06 19.34 -1.60
C GLN A 11 14.18 19.48 -3.13
N PRO A 12 14.46 18.41 -3.88
CA PRO A 12 14.28 18.42 -5.33
C PRO A 12 12.84 18.81 -5.67
N ILE A 13 12.66 19.78 -6.55
CA ILE A 13 11.35 20.16 -7.11
C ILE A 13 11.25 19.70 -8.56
N LYS A 14 12.38 19.66 -9.28
CA LYS A 14 12.43 19.18 -10.65
C LYS A 14 13.60 18.22 -10.88
N PRO A 15 13.38 17.12 -11.62
CA PRO A 15 12.10 16.65 -12.15
C PRO A 15 11.21 15.95 -11.08
N PRO A 16 9.86 15.90 -11.24
CA PRO A 16 8.94 15.28 -10.27
C PRO A 16 9.25 13.82 -9.93
N GLU A 17 9.83 13.09 -10.88
CA GLU A 17 10.25 11.70 -10.73
C GLU A 17 11.38 11.53 -9.70
N VAL A 18 12.22 12.55 -9.55
CA VAL A 18 13.35 12.56 -8.61
C VAL A 18 12.88 12.81 -7.18
N ILE A 19 11.76 13.52 -6.98
CA ILE A 19 11.25 13.87 -5.64
C ILE A 19 10.96 12.62 -4.81
N SER A 20 10.19 11.69 -5.38
CA SER A 20 9.82 10.45 -4.69
C SER A 20 11.04 9.58 -4.39
N ARG A 21 11.97 9.48 -5.35
CA ARG A 21 13.21 8.71 -5.17
C ARG A 21 14.12 9.34 -4.12
N PHE A 22 14.29 10.66 -4.16
CA PHE A 22 15.06 11.41 -3.16
C PHE A 22 14.56 11.18 -1.75
N ARG A 23 13.25 11.32 -1.51
CA ARG A 23 12.65 11.06 -0.19
C ARG A 23 12.91 9.63 0.29
N ASN A 24 12.72 8.65 -0.60
CA ASN A 24 12.91 7.24 -0.25
C ASN A 24 14.39 6.91 0.03
N THR A 25 15.31 7.45 -0.76
CA THR A 25 16.76 7.29 -0.59
C THR A 25 17.25 7.95 0.70
N CYS A 26 16.82 9.19 1.01
CA CYS A 26 17.12 9.82 2.29
C CYS A 26 16.65 8.96 3.47
N GLY A 27 15.43 8.43 3.40
CA GLY A 27 14.90 7.54 4.42
C GLY A 27 15.70 6.24 4.58
N ALA A 28 16.17 5.64 3.49
CA ALA A 28 16.99 4.44 3.51
C ALA A 28 18.37 4.71 4.13
N ILE A 29 19.07 5.75 3.65
CA ILE A 29 20.38 6.17 4.14
C ILE A 29 20.34 6.44 5.65
N VAL A 30 19.31 7.15 6.14
CA VAL A 30 19.15 7.38 7.58
C VAL A 30 18.96 6.07 8.34
N ARG A 31 18.11 5.15 7.87
CA ARG A 31 17.89 3.86 8.56
C ARG A 31 19.14 3.00 8.61
N ASP A 32 19.93 2.97 7.54
CA ASP A 32 21.12 2.11 7.42
C ASP A 32 22.35 2.63 8.18
N ASN A 33 22.38 3.92 8.53
CA ASN A 33 23.54 4.56 9.15
C ASN A 33 23.26 5.08 10.56
N LEU A 34 21.98 5.25 10.92
CA LEU A 34 21.54 5.75 12.21
C LEU A 34 20.66 4.71 12.95
N HIS A 35 20.99 3.41 12.88
CA HIS A 35 20.23 2.33 13.53
C HIS A 35 19.88 2.61 15.00
N GLY A 36 20.83 3.13 15.80
CA GLY A 36 20.61 3.46 17.22
C GLY A 36 19.88 4.80 17.47
N PHE A 37 19.64 5.59 16.43
CA PHE A 37 18.97 6.89 16.49
C PHE A 37 17.57 6.88 15.88
N ILE A 38 17.12 5.76 15.28
CA ILE A 38 15.75 5.60 14.74
C ILE A 38 14.69 5.89 15.82
N THR A 39 14.98 5.58 17.08
CA THR A 39 14.11 5.83 18.24
C THR A 39 14.30 7.22 18.86
N THR A 40 15.34 7.97 18.46
CA THR A 40 15.63 9.29 19.01
C THR A 40 15.12 10.38 18.07
N ASN A 41 14.00 11.00 18.45
CA ASN A 41 13.34 12.04 17.65
C ASN A 41 14.06 13.42 17.69
N ASN A 42 15.34 13.47 18.07
CA ASN A 42 16.09 14.71 18.23
C ASN A 42 17.33 14.73 17.34
N TRP A 43 17.15 15.24 16.12
CA TRP A 43 18.19 15.40 15.11
C TRP A 43 19.40 16.22 15.59
N LYS A 44 19.20 17.15 16.55
CA LYS A 44 20.30 17.95 17.13
C LYS A 44 21.30 17.08 17.90
N LYS A 45 20.93 15.87 18.30
CA LYS A 45 21.81 14.90 18.99
C LYS A 45 22.64 14.05 18.03
N VAL A 46 22.38 14.11 16.71
CA VAL A 46 23.21 13.45 15.71
C VAL A 46 24.49 14.27 15.56
N SER A 47 25.65 13.63 15.79
CA SER A 47 26.95 14.28 15.63
C SER A 47 27.16 14.72 14.18
N ASP A 48 27.91 15.81 13.98
CA ASP A 48 28.13 16.36 12.65
C ASP A 48 28.89 15.38 11.75
N THR A 49 29.82 14.60 12.30
CA THR A 49 30.49 13.49 11.57
C THR A 49 29.51 12.49 10.98
N LYS A 50 28.41 12.17 11.68
CA LYS A 50 27.39 11.26 11.16
C LYS A 50 26.58 11.94 10.05
N LYS A 51 26.26 13.23 10.20
CA LYS A 51 25.58 14.00 9.16
C LYS A 51 26.42 14.08 7.89
N ASP A 52 27.74 14.22 8.01
CA ASP A 52 28.66 14.23 6.88
C ASP A 52 28.69 12.89 6.13
N VAL A 53 28.70 11.76 6.85
CA VAL A 53 28.61 10.42 6.25
C VAL A 53 27.28 10.23 5.50
N LEU A 54 26.16 10.65 6.09
CA LEU A 54 24.85 10.61 5.41
C LEU A 54 24.84 11.48 4.16
N TRP A 55 25.47 12.65 4.23
CA TRP A 55 25.58 13.58 3.12
C TRP A 55 26.45 13.03 1.98
N ALA A 56 27.58 12.41 2.29
CA ALA A 56 28.44 11.75 1.31
C ALA A 56 27.66 10.67 0.54
N LYS A 57 26.94 9.79 1.27
CA LYS A 57 26.10 8.74 0.68
C LYS A 57 24.95 9.30 -0.17
N LEU A 58 24.39 10.44 0.22
CA LEU A 58 23.34 11.08 -0.56
C LEU A 58 23.89 11.68 -1.87
N LYS A 59 25.09 12.27 -1.84
CA LYS A 59 25.79 12.79 -3.03
C LYS A 59 26.23 11.70 -4.01
N GLU A 60 26.45 10.46 -3.55
CA GLU A 60 26.67 9.31 -4.45
C GLU A 60 25.42 9.00 -5.29
N SER A 61 24.22 9.23 -4.73
CA SER A 61 22.95 8.92 -5.37
C SER A 61 22.42 10.07 -6.26
N PHE A 62 22.75 11.32 -5.93
CA PHE A 62 22.21 12.52 -6.58
C PHE A 62 23.30 13.54 -6.93
N LYS A 63 23.24 14.07 -8.16
CA LYS A 63 24.07 15.20 -8.60
C LYS A 63 23.26 16.48 -8.37
N PHE A 64 23.73 17.31 -7.43
CA PHE A 64 23.11 18.59 -7.09
C PHE A 64 23.76 19.74 -7.85
N PRO A 65 23.02 20.83 -8.13
CA PRO A 65 23.59 22.01 -8.76
C PRO A 65 24.55 22.73 -7.80
N GLU A 66 25.68 23.17 -8.35
CA GLU A 66 26.81 23.74 -7.62
C GLU A 66 26.40 25.01 -6.84
N GLY A 67 26.82 25.14 -5.57
CA GLY A 67 26.54 26.32 -4.73
C GLY A 67 25.21 26.32 -3.94
N ARG A 68 24.32 25.33 -4.11
CA ARG A 68 23.09 25.18 -3.30
C ARG A 68 23.17 24.14 -2.17
N GLU A 69 24.33 23.54 -1.96
CA GLU A 69 24.59 22.48 -0.97
C GLU A 69 24.28 22.94 0.47
N LYS A 70 24.52 24.22 0.78
CA LYS A 70 24.31 24.83 2.10
C LYS A 70 22.85 24.96 2.53
N PHE A 71 21.89 24.84 1.60
CA PHE A 71 20.45 24.98 1.88
C PHE A 71 19.75 23.63 2.15
N LEU A 72 20.44 22.51 1.89
CA LEU A 72 19.85 21.17 1.91
C LEU A 72 19.61 20.61 3.32
N TRP A 73 20.41 21.03 4.31
CA TRP A 73 20.43 20.41 5.64
C TRP A 73 19.78 21.24 6.76
N LYS A 74 19.57 22.55 6.56
CA LYS A 74 19.04 23.41 7.62
C LYS A 74 17.53 23.25 7.81
N ASP A 75 16.78 22.95 6.74
CA ASP A 75 15.32 22.97 6.78
C ASP A 75 14.63 21.61 6.57
N ALA A 76 15.32 20.56 6.10
CA ALA A 76 14.77 19.19 6.07
C ALA A 76 14.36 18.68 7.47
N THR A 77 14.85 19.33 8.54
CA THR A 77 14.50 19.06 9.94
C THR A 77 13.19 19.73 10.39
N LYS A 78 12.66 20.72 9.65
CA LYS A 78 11.42 21.42 9.99
C LYS A 78 10.17 20.75 9.42
N ASP A 79 10.29 19.98 8.34
CA ASP A 79 9.14 19.35 7.67
C ASP A 79 8.66 18.06 8.34
N PHE A 80 9.40 17.56 9.34
CA PHE A 80 8.93 16.50 10.24
C PHE A 80 8.53 17.11 11.57
N GLU A 81 7.48 17.95 11.57
CA GLU A 81 6.89 18.42 12.81
C GLU A 81 6.56 17.22 13.70
N ARG A 82 7.17 17.21 14.90
CA ARG A 82 6.97 16.17 15.89
C ARG A 82 5.50 16.16 16.25
N ILE A 83 4.84 14.99 16.18
CA ILE A 83 3.45 14.82 16.64
C ILE A 83 3.34 15.48 18.04
N PRO A 84 2.50 16.51 18.20
CA PRO A 84 2.35 17.17 19.49
C PRO A 84 1.99 16.15 20.57
N SER A 85 2.52 16.33 21.78
CA SER A 85 2.34 15.37 22.88
C SER A 85 0.86 15.09 23.18
N TYR A 86 0.00 16.09 23.09
CA TYR A 86 -1.44 15.93 23.29
C TYR A 86 -2.11 15.09 22.20
N VAL A 87 -1.69 15.23 20.93
CA VAL A 87 -2.20 14.41 19.82
C VAL A 87 -1.80 12.94 20.02
N TRP A 88 -0.57 12.71 20.48
CA TRP A 88 -0.09 11.36 20.82
C TRP A 88 -0.87 10.76 22.00
N ALA A 89 -1.10 11.54 23.07
CA ALA A 89 -1.89 11.11 24.22
C ALA A 89 -3.32 10.72 23.83
N ASN A 90 -4.00 11.55 23.03
CA ASN A 90 -5.35 11.27 22.52
C ASN A 90 -5.38 9.98 21.68
N PHE A 91 -4.37 9.77 20.82
CA PHE A 91 -4.28 8.53 20.04
C PHE A 91 -4.10 7.29 20.94
N VAL A 92 -3.22 7.39 21.94
CA VAL A 92 -2.97 6.30 22.89
C VAL A 92 -4.23 5.96 23.67
N GLU A 93 -4.98 6.96 24.13
CA GLU A 93 -6.28 6.77 24.79
C GLU A 93 -7.27 6.06 23.86
N GLN A 94 -7.46 6.57 22.64
CA GLN A 94 -8.36 5.97 21.64
C GLN A 94 -8.02 4.52 21.27
N LYS A 95 -6.74 4.13 21.33
CA LYS A 95 -6.33 2.73 21.04
C LYS A 95 -6.38 1.82 22.26
N ASN A 96 -6.50 2.38 23.46
CA ASN A 96 -6.52 1.62 24.71
C ASN A 96 -7.90 1.37 25.30
N ILE A 97 -8.96 2.03 24.81
CA ILE A 97 -10.33 1.70 25.18
C ILE A 97 -10.66 0.24 24.80
N ASP A 98 -11.45 -0.43 25.63
CA ASP A 98 -11.72 -1.88 25.49
C ASP A 98 -12.41 -2.21 24.17
N GLU A 99 -13.31 -1.34 23.69
CA GLU A 99 -13.96 -1.52 22.40
C GLU A 99 -12.95 -1.52 21.24
N ALA A 100 -11.98 -0.60 21.24
CA ALA A 100 -10.95 -0.51 20.20
C ALA A 100 -10.02 -1.74 20.23
N LYS A 101 -9.67 -2.23 21.42
CA LYS A 101 -8.90 -3.49 21.58
C LYS A 101 -9.69 -4.68 21.06
N ALA A 102 -10.96 -4.82 21.44
CA ALA A 102 -11.83 -5.90 20.98
C ALA A 102 -11.99 -5.88 19.45
N LEU A 103 -12.18 -4.69 18.85
CA LEU A 103 -12.26 -4.52 17.40
C LEU A 103 -10.95 -4.89 16.71
N SER A 104 -9.81 -4.49 17.28
CA SER A 104 -8.47 -4.85 16.79
C SER A 104 -8.25 -6.36 16.79
N ASP A 105 -8.63 -7.04 17.88
CA ASP A 105 -8.54 -8.51 17.99
C ASP A 105 -9.46 -9.20 16.98
N GLN A 106 -10.69 -8.72 16.83
CA GLN A 106 -11.63 -9.26 15.87
C GLN A 106 -11.10 -9.13 14.43
N ASN A 107 -10.55 -7.95 14.09
CA ASN A 107 -9.95 -7.70 12.78
C ASN A 107 -8.70 -8.54 12.56
N SER A 108 -7.86 -8.72 13.59
CA SER A 108 -6.68 -9.60 13.54
C SER A 108 -7.06 -11.06 13.30
N ARG A 109 -8.10 -11.56 13.98
CA ARG A 109 -8.63 -12.92 13.73
C ARG A 109 -9.18 -13.06 12.31
N LYS A 110 -9.91 -12.06 11.80
CA LYS A 110 -10.40 -12.03 10.40
C LYS A 110 -9.24 -12.02 9.40
N ALA A 111 -8.20 -11.22 9.64
CA ALA A 111 -7.01 -11.14 8.81
C ALA A 111 -6.26 -12.48 8.76
N LYS A 112 -6.10 -13.18 9.89
CA LYS A 112 -5.49 -14.52 9.95
C LYS A 112 -6.24 -15.55 9.09
N LYS A 113 -7.58 -15.48 9.03
CA LYS A 113 -8.39 -16.36 8.16
C LYS A 113 -8.08 -16.15 6.67
N ASN A 114 -7.68 -14.93 6.28
CA ASN A 114 -7.31 -14.62 4.89
C ASN A 114 -5.95 -15.21 4.48
N ALA A 115 -5.11 -15.65 5.42
CA ALA A 115 -3.79 -16.24 5.12
C ALA A 115 -3.89 -17.50 4.24
N LYS A 116 -4.99 -18.26 4.38
CA LYS A 116 -5.22 -19.47 3.57
C LYS A 116 -5.42 -19.15 2.09
N ASN A 117 -6.20 -18.10 1.79
CA ASN A 117 -6.56 -17.67 0.45
C ASN A 117 -6.21 -16.18 0.24
N PRO A 118 -4.91 -15.86 0.11
CA PRO A 118 -4.45 -14.48 -0.01
C PRO A 118 -4.97 -13.82 -1.29
N HIS A 119 -5.01 -12.50 -1.29
CA HIS A 119 -5.42 -11.68 -2.44
C HIS A 119 -4.19 -10.97 -3.04
N HIS A 120 -4.30 -10.59 -4.30
CA HIS A 120 -3.26 -9.97 -5.12
C HIS A 120 -3.69 -8.59 -5.64
N LEU A 121 -4.04 -7.70 -4.69
CA LEU A 121 -4.52 -6.35 -5.01
C LEU A 121 -3.39 -5.33 -5.18
N GLY A 122 -2.31 -5.47 -4.40
CA GLY A 122 -1.26 -4.46 -4.28
C GLY A 122 -1.71 -3.22 -3.49
N VAL A 123 -0.92 -2.15 -3.53
CA VAL A 123 -1.09 -0.94 -2.71
C VAL A 123 -2.41 -0.22 -2.99
N GLY A 124 -2.85 -0.20 -4.26
CA GLY A 124 -4.12 0.44 -4.65
C GLY A 124 -5.38 -0.30 -4.21
N GLY A 125 -5.25 -1.49 -3.61
CA GLY A 125 -6.38 -2.27 -3.13
C GLY A 125 -7.40 -2.58 -4.24
N TYR A 126 -8.66 -2.66 -3.85
CA TYR A 126 -9.77 -2.84 -4.79
C TYR A 126 -9.94 -1.63 -5.73
N ALA A 127 -9.84 -0.41 -5.20
CA ALA A 127 -10.03 0.81 -5.98
C ALA A 127 -9.09 0.88 -7.20
N GLY A 128 -7.82 0.47 -7.04
CA GLY A 128 -6.86 0.43 -8.15
C GLY A 128 -7.02 -0.74 -9.11
N LYS A 129 -7.72 -1.82 -8.72
CA LYS A 129 -7.89 -3.03 -9.54
C LYS A 129 -9.20 -3.08 -10.30
N VAL A 130 -10.30 -2.59 -9.73
CA VAL A 130 -11.64 -2.65 -10.34
C VAL A 130 -11.67 -2.05 -11.76
N PRO A 131 -11.12 -0.85 -12.02
CA PRO A 131 -11.12 -0.30 -13.38
C PRO A 131 -10.39 -1.19 -14.40
N LYS A 132 -9.30 -1.85 -13.98
CA LYS A 132 -8.54 -2.77 -14.84
C LYS A 132 -9.34 -4.03 -15.16
N TRP A 133 -10.02 -4.59 -14.17
CA TRP A 133 -10.87 -5.75 -14.36
C TRP A 133 -12.08 -5.46 -15.25
N ARG A 134 -12.74 -4.31 -15.07
CA ARG A 134 -13.88 -3.92 -15.91
C ARG A 134 -13.46 -3.75 -17.37
N LYS A 135 -12.26 -3.20 -17.62
CA LYS A 135 -11.69 -3.11 -18.97
C LYS A 135 -11.43 -4.49 -19.59
N GLU A 136 -10.77 -5.38 -18.86
CA GLU A 136 -10.50 -6.76 -19.31
C GLU A 136 -11.79 -7.55 -19.56
N GLU A 137 -12.79 -7.42 -18.68
CA GLU A 137 -14.10 -8.06 -18.85
C GLU A 137 -14.80 -7.59 -20.14
N GLU A 138 -14.73 -6.29 -20.44
CA GLU A 138 -15.28 -5.71 -21.65
C GLU A 138 -14.53 -6.17 -22.90
N GLU A 139 -13.20 -6.24 -22.85
CA GLU A 139 -12.38 -6.79 -23.95
C GLU A 139 -12.74 -8.26 -24.23
N ARG A 140 -12.92 -9.08 -23.17
CA ARG A 140 -13.39 -10.47 -23.32
C ARG A 140 -14.80 -10.54 -23.89
N ARG A 141 -15.70 -9.63 -23.49
CA ARG A 141 -17.07 -9.53 -24.03
C ARG A 141 -17.05 -9.20 -25.52
N LEU A 142 -16.23 -8.23 -25.94
CA LEU A 142 -16.05 -7.86 -27.35
C LEU A 142 -15.41 -8.98 -28.18
N ALA A 143 -14.55 -9.79 -27.58
CA ALA A 143 -13.99 -10.99 -28.19
C ALA A 143 -14.96 -12.19 -28.25
N GLY A 144 -16.21 -12.03 -27.79
CA GLY A 144 -17.22 -13.10 -27.81
C GLY A 144 -16.97 -14.23 -26.80
N LEU A 145 -16.10 -14.02 -25.81
CA LEU A 145 -15.82 -15.02 -24.78
C LEU A 145 -16.93 -15.05 -23.71
N PRO A 146 -17.25 -16.22 -23.15
CA PRO A 146 -18.27 -16.35 -22.12
C PRO A 146 -17.90 -15.61 -20.82
N ASP A 147 -18.87 -14.91 -20.25
CA ASP A 147 -18.75 -14.30 -18.92
C ASP A 147 -19.04 -15.33 -17.81
N VAL A 148 -17.97 -15.99 -17.40
CA VAL A 148 -17.96 -17.03 -16.36
C VAL A 148 -18.35 -16.52 -14.96
N LEU A 149 -18.37 -15.20 -14.76
CA LEU A 149 -18.73 -14.57 -13.48
C LEU A 149 -20.06 -13.83 -13.54
N ALA A 150 -20.84 -13.95 -14.64
CA ALA A 150 -22.09 -13.20 -14.86
C ALA A 150 -23.12 -13.38 -13.73
N ARG A 151 -23.13 -14.55 -13.08
CA ARG A 151 -24.05 -14.86 -11.98
C ARG A 151 -23.64 -14.22 -10.65
N LEU A 152 -22.46 -13.63 -10.53
CA LEU A 152 -21.98 -13.08 -9.27
C LEU A 152 -22.25 -11.57 -9.19
N ASP A 153 -22.64 -11.10 -8.00
CA ASP A 153 -22.68 -9.68 -7.71
C ASP A 153 -21.26 -9.06 -7.75
N ASP A 154 -21.17 -7.73 -7.88
CA ASP A 154 -19.90 -7.01 -8.02
C ASP A 154 -18.89 -7.32 -6.91
N ARG A 155 -19.36 -7.45 -5.67
CA ARG A 155 -18.48 -7.74 -4.53
C ARG A 155 -17.91 -9.15 -4.65
N SER A 156 -18.75 -10.13 -5.00
CA SER A 156 -18.34 -11.51 -5.22
C SER A 156 -17.38 -11.64 -6.43
N ARG A 157 -17.67 -10.95 -7.55
CA ARG A 157 -16.76 -10.87 -8.71
C ARG A 157 -15.40 -10.33 -8.30
N ASN A 158 -15.37 -9.18 -7.64
CA ASN A 158 -14.13 -8.54 -7.22
C ASN A 158 -13.34 -9.42 -6.26
N TRP A 159 -14.02 -10.14 -5.35
CA TRP A 159 -13.36 -11.10 -4.47
C TRP A 159 -12.64 -12.19 -5.26
N VAL A 160 -13.32 -12.78 -6.26
CA VAL A 160 -12.76 -13.82 -7.15
C VAL A 160 -11.55 -13.29 -7.91
N LEU A 161 -11.70 -12.17 -8.62
CA LEU A 161 -10.63 -11.59 -9.45
C LEU A 161 -9.41 -11.16 -8.64
N ALA A 162 -9.59 -10.73 -7.39
CA ALA A 162 -8.50 -10.43 -6.48
C ALA A 162 -7.61 -11.65 -6.18
N ARG A 163 -8.08 -12.88 -6.42
CA ARG A 163 -7.30 -14.12 -6.24
C ARG A 163 -6.67 -14.63 -7.52
N GLN A 164 -6.76 -13.86 -8.62
CA GLN A 164 -6.17 -14.16 -9.92
C GLN A 164 -6.48 -15.58 -10.42
N PRO A 165 -7.78 -15.93 -10.58
CA PRO A 165 -8.13 -17.18 -11.22
C PRO A 165 -7.59 -17.23 -12.65
N LYS A 166 -7.34 -18.44 -13.14
CA LYS A 166 -7.12 -18.68 -14.57
C LYS A 166 -8.48 -18.84 -15.23
N LEU A 167 -8.80 -17.93 -16.16
CA LEU A 167 -10.02 -17.98 -16.96
C LEU A 167 -9.69 -18.62 -18.31
N THR A 168 -10.32 -19.75 -18.63
CA THR A 168 -10.07 -20.42 -19.92
C THR A 168 -11.02 -19.89 -21.01
N PRO A 169 -10.64 -19.97 -22.30
CA PRO A 169 -11.54 -19.65 -23.41
C PRO A 169 -12.84 -20.49 -23.40
N GLN A 170 -12.77 -21.72 -22.89
CA GLN A 170 -13.91 -22.63 -22.73
C GLN A 170 -14.90 -22.19 -21.63
N GLY A 171 -14.59 -21.13 -20.89
CA GLY A 171 -15.46 -20.62 -19.85
C GLY A 171 -15.27 -21.29 -18.48
N GLU A 172 -14.09 -21.83 -18.20
CA GLU A 172 -13.78 -22.38 -16.89
C GLU A 172 -13.02 -21.36 -16.02
N VAL A 173 -13.31 -21.37 -14.72
CA VAL A 173 -12.56 -20.64 -13.70
C VAL A 173 -11.75 -21.66 -12.93
N ARG A 174 -10.42 -21.51 -12.91
CA ARG A 174 -9.53 -22.40 -12.14
C ARG A 174 -8.72 -21.61 -11.14
N PHE A 175 -8.64 -22.11 -9.92
CA PHE A 175 -7.78 -21.55 -8.87
C PHE A 175 -6.58 -22.45 -8.59
N GLU A 176 -5.49 -21.84 -8.15
CA GLU A 176 -4.29 -22.58 -7.73
C GLU A 176 -4.55 -23.43 -6.48
N LYS A 177 -5.36 -22.92 -5.55
CA LYS A 177 -5.69 -23.63 -4.30
C LYS A 177 -7.07 -24.27 -4.39
N PRO A 178 -7.22 -25.57 -4.04
CA PRO A 178 -8.52 -26.25 -3.99
C PRO A 178 -9.55 -25.55 -3.08
N THR A 179 -9.07 -24.89 -2.03
CA THR A 179 -9.95 -24.15 -1.12
C THR A 179 -10.59 -22.92 -1.72
N MET A 180 -9.99 -22.32 -2.75
CA MET A 180 -10.62 -21.22 -3.48
C MET A 180 -11.71 -21.74 -4.42
N GLU A 181 -11.51 -22.91 -5.03
CA GLU A 181 -12.52 -23.58 -5.86
C GLU A 181 -13.79 -23.85 -5.06
N LEU A 182 -13.65 -24.42 -3.85
CA LEU A 182 -14.78 -24.66 -2.94
C LEU A 182 -15.50 -23.36 -2.55
N ILE A 183 -14.75 -22.27 -2.33
CA ILE A 183 -15.35 -20.97 -2.03
C ILE A 183 -16.08 -20.42 -3.25
N PHE A 184 -15.52 -20.56 -4.44
CA PHE A 184 -16.14 -20.11 -5.69
C PHE A 184 -17.46 -20.84 -5.95
N GLN A 185 -17.48 -22.17 -5.83
CA GLN A 185 -18.71 -22.96 -5.90
C GLN A 185 -19.75 -22.51 -4.88
N ARG A 186 -19.34 -22.23 -3.65
CA ARG A 186 -20.24 -21.70 -2.61
C ARG A 186 -20.77 -20.30 -2.95
N LEU A 187 -19.96 -19.42 -3.56
CA LEU A 187 -20.40 -18.11 -4.02
C LEU A 187 -21.47 -18.24 -5.12
N GLN A 188 -21.29 -19.17 -6.07
CA GLN A 188 -22.29 -19.45 -7.10
C GLN A 188 -23.61 -19.95 -6.49
N GLN A 189 -23.55 -20.88 -5.53
CA GLN A 189 -24.73 -21.36 -4.80
C GLN A 189 -25.45 -20.24 -4.03
N ILE A 190 -24.69 -19.37 -3.35
CA ILE A 190 -25.25 -18.22 -2.64
C ILE A 190 -25.95 -17.28 -3.61
N SER A 191 -25.35 -17.01 -4.77
CA SER A 191 -25.95 -16.13 -5.76
C SER A 191 -27.25 -16.72 -6.33
N GLN A 192 -27.28 -18.02 -6.60
CA GLN A 192 -28.49 -18.72 -7.04
C GLN A 192 -29.59 -18.66 -5.97
N LYS A 193 -29.26 -18.87 -4.69
CA LYS A 193 -30.22 -18.73 -3.60
C LYS A 193 -30.74 -17.30 -3.46
N ARG A 194 -29.91 -16.30 -3.73
CA ARG A 194 -30.34 -14.88 -3.74
C ARG A 194 -31.32 -14.60 -4.86
N SER A 195 -31.04 -15.04 -6.09
CA SER A 195 -31.95 -14.84 -7.21
C SER A 195 -33.29 -15.55 -7.03
N GLN A 196 -33.32 -16.63 -6.24
CA GLN A 196 -34.54 -17.34 -5.86
C GLN A 196 -35.24 -16.78 -4.60
N GLY A 197 -34.70 -15.73 -3.98
CA GLY A 197 -35.25 -15.17 -2.73
C GLY A 197 -35.08 -16.07 -1.49
N GLN A 198 -34.28 -17.13 -1.57
CA GLN A 198 -34.09 -18.14 -0.51
C GLN A 198 -32.85 -17.88 0.36
N PHE A 199 -32.07 -16.85 0.04
CA PHE A 199 -30.87 -16.53 0.80
C PHE A 199 -31.22 -15.87 2.14
N LYS A 200 -30.83 -16.50 3.25
CA LYS A 200 -30.87 -15.92 4.59
C LYS A 200 -29.44 -15.56 5.02
N PRO A 201 -29.12 -14.28 5.26
CA PRO A 201 -27.84 -13.91 5.85
C PRO A 201 -27.76 -14.47 7.29
N ASN A 202 -26.58 -14.93 7.67
CA ASN A 202 -26.25 -15.31 9.05
C ASN A 202 -25.98 -14.09 9.91
#